data_AF-A0A0L6J573-F1
#
_entry.id   AF-A0A0L6J573-F1
#
_cell.length_a   1.000
_cell.length_b   1.000
_cell.length_c   1.000
_cell.angle_alpha   90.00
_cell.angle_beta   90.00
_cell.angle_gamma   90.00
#
_symmetry.space_group_name_H-M   'P 1'
#
loop_
_entity.id
_entity.type
_entity.pdbx_description
1 polymer ?
#
loop_
_entity_poly.entity_id
_entity_poly.type
_entity_poly.pdbx_seq_one_letter_code
_entity_poly.pdbx_strand_id
1 'polypeptide(L)'
;MAMAAHHLPTLIAREQRDLLCAMAYVALGTGDGEQAVTLLSLVLREVPDDTEVLRLLAYALVATGSGGQALAALDRLALLDPGATPAALLLLRSHALRLAGRLDEGRDMFRAFVEARRSEDSGR
;
A
#
# COMPACT_ATOMS: atom_id res chain seq x y z
N MET A 1 16.81 13.14 27.86
CA MET A 1 17.59 12.02 27.29
C MET A 1 17.12 11.80 25.86
N ALA A 2 17.79 12.45 24.91
CA ALA A 2 17.46 12.34 23.49
C ALA A 2 17.86 10.95 22.98
N MET A 3 16.89 10.17 22.51
CA MET A 3 17.18 8.94 21.77
C MET A 3 17.74 9.34 20.41
N ALA A 4 19.03 9.10 20.23
CA ALA A 4 19.71 9.23 18.95
C ALA A 4 18.99 8.36 17.92
N ALA A 5 18.23 9.00 17.04
CA ALA A 5 17.77 8.40 15.80
C ALA A 5 19.01 7.88 15.08
N HIS A 6 19.13 6.56 14.96
CA HIS A 6 20.14 5.94 14.11
C HIS A 6 19.80 6.33 12.67
N HIS A 7 20.43 7.39 12.17
CA HIS A 7 20.39 7.75 10.76
C HIS A 7 21.17 6.66 10.02
N LEU A 8 20.47 5.64 9.52
CA LEU A 8 21.03 4.74 8.52
C LEU A 8 21.56 5.61 7.38
N PRO A 9 22.81 5.41 6.91
CA PRO A 9 23.32 6.15 5.77
C PRO A 9 22.39 5.89 4.59
N THR A 10 21.93 6.95 3.92
CA THR A 10 21.02 6.85 2.78
C THR A 10 21.67 5.98 1.71
N LEU A 11 21.16 4.76 1.52
CA LEU A 11 21.77 3.78 0.61
C LEU A 11 21.50 4.13 -0.86
N ILE A 12 20.47 4.91 -1.12
CA ILE A 12 20.06 5.37 -2.44
C ILE A 12 19.63 6.85 -2.40
N ALA A 13 20.06 7.62 -3.38
CA ALA A 13 19.67 9.03 -3.52
C ALA A 13 18.19 9.17 -3.92
N ARG A 14 17.63 10.37 -3.79
CA ARG A 14 16.19 10.63 -3.99
C ARG A 14 15.77 10.27 -5.41
N GLU A 15 16.55 10.66 -6.40
CA GLU A 15 16.31 10.41 -7.82
C GLU A 15 16.26 8.90 -8.12
N GLN A 16 17.12 8.12 -7.48
CA GLN A 16 17.10 6.66 -7.57
C GLN A 16 15.84 6.08 -6.95
N ARG A 17 15.34 6.60 -5.83
CA ARG A 17 14.06 6.17 -5.25
C ARG A 17 12.89 6.45 -6.19
N ASP A 18 12.84 7.66 -6.74
CA ASP A 18 11.78 8.06 -7.69
C ASP A 18 11.79 7.15 -8.93
N LEU A 19 12.98 6.81 -9.45
CA LEU A 19 13.14 5.86 -10.54
C LEU A 19 12.66 4.45 -10.16
N LEU A 20 13.00 3.94 -8.98
CA LEU A 20 12.54 2.63 -8.50
C LEU A 20 11.01 2.60 -8.38
N CYS A 21 10.38 3.67 -7.89
CA CYS A 21 8.93 3.79 -7.84
C CYS A 21 8.30 3.77 -9.24
N ALA A 22 8.87 4.51 -10.20
CA ALA A 22 8.39 4.52 -11.58
C ALA A 22 8.53 3.14 -12.24
N MET A 23 9.65 2.44 -12.02
CA MET A 23 9.85 1.08 -12.50
C MET A 23 8.85 0.10 -11.87
N ALA A 24 8.60 0.21 -10.56
CA ALA A 24 7.60 -0.61 -9.88
C ALA A 24 6.19 -0.37 -10.43
N TYR A 25 5.84 0.88 -10.72
CA TYR A 25 4.56 1.23 -11.33
C TYR A 25 4.41 0.60 -12.73
N VAL A 26 5.47 0.64 -13.56
CA VAL A 26 5.48 -0.04 -14.86
C VAL A 26 5.35 -1.56 -14.69
N ALA A 27 6.10 -2.15 -13.77
CA ALA A 27 6.06 -3.58 -13.48
C ALA A 27 4.65 -4.05 -13.09
N LEU A 28 3.94 -3.27 -12.26
CA LEU A 28 2.53 -3.50 -11.94
C LEU A 28 1.64 -3.47 -13.18
N GLY A 29 1.85 -2.49 -14.06
CA GLY A 29 1.10 -2.36 -15.31
C GLY A 29 1.34 -3.51 -16.30
N THR A 30 2.50 -4.15 -16.25
CA THR A 30 2.84 -5.31 -17.08
C THR A 30 2.56 -6.66 -16.40
N GLY A 31 2.03 -6.66 -15.19
CA GLY A 31 1.70 -7.87 -14.42
C GLY A 31 2.88 -8.50 -13.66
N ASP A 32 4.03 -7.84 -13.60
CA ASP A 32 5.19 -8.28 -12.83
C ASP A 32 5.12 -7.74 -11.39
N GLY A 33 4.17 -8.27 -10.62
CA GLY A 33 3.94 -7.86 -9.24
C GLY A 33 5.12 -8.17 -8.31
N GLU A 34 5.85 -9.25 -8.56
CA GLU A 34 7.01 -9.66 -7.74
C GLU A 34 8.17 -8.66 -7.86
N GLN A 35 8.46 -8.21 -9.09
CA GLN A 35 9.43 -7.14 -9.30
C GLN A 35 8.99 -5.85 -8.60
N ALA A 36 7.71 -5.48 -8.70
CA ALA A 36 7.18 -4.30 -8.02
C ALA A 36 7.36 -4.39 -6.49
N VAL A 37 7.03 -5.52 -5.87
CA VAL A 37 7.25 -5.75 -4.43
C VAL A 37 8.71 -5.54 -4.06
N THR A 38 9.64 -6.10 -4.85
CA THR A 38 11.08 -5.98 -4.60
C THR A 38 11.55 -4.52 -4.64
N LEU A 39 11.20 -3.80 -5.71
CA LEU A 39 11.61 -2.40 -5.90
C LEU A 39 11.04 -1.48 -4.81
N LEU A 40 9.75 -1.63 -4.48
CA LEU A 40 9.09 -0.80 -3.46
C LEU A 40 9.62 -1.10 -2.05
N SER A 41 9.96 -2.36 -1.77
CA SER A 41 10.57 -2.75 -0.49
C SER A 41 11.95 -2.11 -0.29
N LEU A 42 12.72 -1.90 -1.37
CA LEU A 42 13.99 -1.17 -1.28
C LEU A 42 13.76 0.30 -0.93
N VAL A 43 12.76 0.95 -1.52
CA VAL A 43 12.42 2.34 -1.23
C VAL A 43 11.98 2.51 0.23
N LEU A 44 11.12 1.61 0.74
CA LEU A 44 10.63 1.66 2.12
C LEU A 44 11.69 1.36 3.19
N ARG A 45 12.83 0.74 2.83
CA ARG A 45 13.96 0.64 3.78
C ARG A 45 14.56 2.00 4.10
N GLU A 46 14.51 2.93 3.15
CA GLU A 46 15.03 4.29 3.32
C GLU A 46 13.97 5.26 3.82
N VAL A 47 12.71 5.09 3.39
CA VAL A 47 11.58 5.92 3.81
C VAL A 47 10.43 5.01 4.25
N PRO A 48 10.47 4.48 5.49
CA PRO A 48 9.49 3.48 5.95
C PRO A 48 8.04 3.98 5.97
N ASP A 49 7.86 5.30 6.03
CA ASP A 49 6.56 5.95 6.21
C ASP A 49 6.11 6.73 4.97
N ASP A 50 6.68 6.42 3.81
CA ASP A 50 6.19 6.95 2.54
C ASP A 50 4.82 6.34 2.19
N THR A 51 3.77 7.14 2.38
CA THR A 51 2.38 6.71 2.20
C THR A 51 2.04 6.37 0.76
N GLU A 52 2.73 6.96 -0.23
CA GLU A 52 2.53 6.63 -1.64
C GLU A 52 3.15 5.27 -1.96
N VAL A 53 4.37 5.04 -1.48
CA VAL A 53 5.08 3.77 -1.69
C VAL A 53 4.41 2.62 -0.94
N LEU A 54 3.93 2.84 0.29
CA LEU A 54 3.13 1.87 1.05
C LEU A 54 1.86 1.45 0.29
N ARG A 55 1.21 2.40 -0.39
CA ARG A 55 0.01 2.14 -1.20
C ARG A 55 0.33 1.29 -2.42
N LEU A 56 1.39 1.62 -3.16
CA LEU A 56 1.87 0.83 -4.30
C LEU A 56 2.28 -0.58 -3.85
N LEU A 57 2.94 -0.69 -2.70
CA LEU A 57 3.36 -1.98 -2.15
C LEU A 57 2.14 -2.83 -1.79
N ALA A 58 1.12 -2.25 -1.13
CA ALA A 58 -0.12 -2.97 -0.84
C ALA A 58 -0.80 -3.49 -2.12
N TYR A 59 -0.80 -2.71 -3.20
CA TYR A 59 -1.31 -3.15 -4.50
C TYR A 59 -0.51 -4.32 -5.07
N ALA A 60 0.83 -4.21 -5.06
CA ALA A 60 1.73 -5.26 -5.53
C ALA A 60 1.54 -6.57 -4.75
N LEU A 61 1.45 -6.49 -3.41
CA LEU A 61 1.24 -7.63 -2.53
C LEU A 61 -0.12 -8.30 -2.75
N VAL A 62 -1.17 -7.54 -3.06
CA VAL A 62 -2.46 -8.11 -3.47
C VAL A 62 -2.35 -8.81 -4.83
N ALA A 63 -1.65 -8.20 -5.80
CA ALA A 63 -1.44 -8.78 -7.12
C ALA A 63 -0.65 -10.10 -7.06
N THR A 64 0.28 -10.25 -6.12
CA THR A 64 1.06 -11.48 -5.89
C THR A 64 0.41 -12.46 -4.91
N GLY A 65 -0.81 -12.18 -4.42
CA GLY A 65 -1.52 -13.07 -3.51
C GLY A 65 -1.04 -13.02 -2.05
N SER A 66 -0.12 -12.12 -1.71
CA SER A 66 0.47 -11.92 -0.38
C SER A 66 -0.45 -11.13 0.56
N GLY A 67 -1.66 -11.64 0.81
CA GLY A 67 -2.72 -10.94 1.56
C GLY A 67 -2.31 -10.46 2.96
N GLY A 68 -1.61 -11.29 3.74
CA GLY A 68 -1.16 -10.90 5.09
C GLY A 68 -0.19 -9.71 5.09
N GLN A 69 0.76 -9.70 4.15
CA GLN A 69 1.70 -8.58 4.01
C GLN A 69 1.00 -7.32 3.48
N ALA A 70 0.05 -7.48 2.55
CA ALA A 70 -0.75 -6.35 2.06
C ALA A 70 -1.53 -5.68 3.20
N LEU A 71 -2.09 -6.46 4.13
CA LEU A 71 -2.77 -5.92 5.31
C LEU A 71 -1.83 -5.13 6.21
N ALA A 72 -0.61 -5.63 6.45
CA ALA A 72 0.38 -4.91 7.24
C ALA A 72 0.75 -3.54 6.62
N ALA A 73 0.92 -3.48 5.28
CA ALA A 73 1.16 -2.21 4.59
C ALA A 73 -0.03 -1.25 4.70
N LEU A 74 -1.26 -1.76 4.55
CA LEU A 74 -2.49 -0.97 4.70
C LEU A 74 -2.71 -0.48 6.13
N ASP A 75 -2.38 -1.29 7.13
CA ASP A 75 -2.45 -0.91 8.54
C ASP A 75 -1.46 0.23 8.84
N ARG A 76 -0.24 0.14 8.32
CA ARG A 76 0.73 1.23 8.43
C ARG A 76 0.21 2.50 7.76
N LEU A 77 -0.37 2.39 6.56
CA LEU A 77 -0.93 3.52 5.83
C LEU A 77 -2.05 4.21 6.61
N ALA A 78 -2.97 3.45 7.21
CA ALA A 78 -4.08 3.98 8.01
C ALA A 78 -3.61 4.70 9.29
N LEU A 79 -2.47 4.29 9.86
CA LEU A 79 -1.86 4.99 11.00
C LEU A 79 -1.23 6.33 10.60
N LEU A 80 -0.63 6.39 9.40
CA LEU A 80 0.06 7.59 8.90
C LEU A 80 -0.89 8.61 8.29
N ASP A 81 -2.01 8.15 7.71
CA ASP A 81 -3.05 9.01 7.15
C ASP A 81 -4.46 8.56 7.61
N PRO A 82 -4.86 8.89 8.85
CA PRO A 82 -6.15 8.49 9.40
C PRO A 82 -7.35 9.17 8.72
N GLY A 83 -7.11 10.26 7.99
CA GLY A 83 -8.14 11.08 7.36
C GLY A 83 -8.45 10.68 5.92
N ALA A 84 -7.50 10.08 5.21
CA ALA A 84 -7.70 9.60 3.85
C ALA A 84 -7.91 8.08 3.84
N THR A 85 -9.17 7.66 3.92
CA THR A 85 -9.56 6.33 3.44
C THR A 85 -10.31 6.45 2.11
N PRO A 86 -9.64 6.74 0.98
CA PRO A 86 -10.28 6.69 -0.33
C PRO A 86 -10.99 5.35 -0.53
N ALA A 87 -12.11 5.35 -1.25
CA ALA A 87 -12.83 4.13 -1.60
C ALA A 87 -11.89 3.04 -2.17
N ALA A 88 -10.88 3.44 -2.95
CA ALA A 88 -9.86 2.53 -3.49
C ALA A 88 -9.10 1.72 -2.40
N LEU A 89 -8.82 2.30 -1.23
CA LEU A 89 -8.16 1.59 -0.13
C LEU A 89 -9.09 0.57 0.55
N LEU A 90 -10.39 0.87 0.64
CA LEU A 90 -11.39 -0.09 1.15
C LEU A 90 -11.47 -1.32 0.26
N LEU A 91 -11.51 -1.12 -1.06
CA LEU A 91 -11.48 -2.22 -2.02
C LEU A 91 -10.19 -3.02 -1.90
N LEU A 92 -9.04 -2.35 -1.85
CA LEU A 92 -7.75 -3.03 -1.74
C LEU A 92 -7.63 -3.83 -0.44
N ARG A 93 -8.11 -3.30 0.68
CA ARG A 93 -8.17 -4.00 1.98
C ARG A 93 -9.09 -5.22 1.92
N SER A 94 -10.25 -5.10 1.27
CA SER A 94 -11.15 -6.24 1.06
C SER A 94 -10.45 -7.38 0.29
N HIS A 95 -9.71 -7.05 -0.77
CA HIS A 95 -8.96 -8.04 -1.54
C HIS A 95 -7.87 -8.71 -0.68
N ALA A 96 -7.12 -7.92 0.10
CA ALA A 96 -6.10 -8.43 1.00
C ALA A 96 -6.68 -9.37 2.08
N LEU A 97 -7.81 -9.02 2.69
CA LEU A 97 -8.53 -9.85 3.66
C LEU A 97 -8.98 -11.18 3.04
N ARG A 98 -9.52 -11.14 1.82
CA ARG A 98 -9.90 -12.36 1.08
C ARG A 98 -8.70 -13.29 0.86
N LEU A 99 -7.57 -12.74 0.41
CA LEU A 99 -6.33 -13.51 0.20
C LEU A 99 -5.76 -14.07 1.49
N ALA A 100 -5.95 -13.38 2.63
CA ALA A 100 -5.57 -13.84 3.95
C ALA A 100 -6.56 -14.83 4.58
N GLY A 101 -7.64 -15.23 3.88
CA GLY A 101 -8.67 -16.14 4.39
C GLY A 101 -9.67 -15.50 5.37
N ARG A 102 -9.58 -14.19 5.60
CA ARG A 102 -10.45 -13.41 6.52
C ARG A 102 -11.70 -12.94 5.78
N LEU A 103 -12.51 -13.89 5.32
CA LEU A 103 -13.60 -13.65 4.36
C LEU A 103 -14.70 -12.72 4.89
N ASP A 104 -15.09 -12.85 6.16
CA ASP A 104 -16.18 -12.03 6.73
C ASP A 104 -15.78 -10.56 6.83
N GLU A 105 -14.57 -10.27 7.34
CA GLU A 105 -14.02 -8.92 7.36
C GLU A 105 -13.83 -8.36 5.94
N GLY A 106 -13.42 -9.22 5.00
CA GLY A 106 -13.28 -8.83 3.59
C GLY A 106 -14.62 -8.40 2.98
N ARG A 107 -15.72 -9.07 3.34
CA ARG A 107 -17.08 -8.69 2.91
C ARG A 107 -17.51 -7.36 3.52
N ASP A 108 -17.20 -7.14 4.79
CA ASP A 108 -17.52 -5.88 5.47
C ASP A 108 -16.80 -4.69 4.83
N MET A 109 -15.50 -4.85 4.51
CA MET A 109 -14.75 -3.81 3.80
C MET A 109 -15.26 -3.56 2.38
N PHE A 110 -15.70 -4.61 1.67
CA PHE A 110 -16.28 -4.43 0.35
C PHE A 110 -17.62 -3.68 0.39
N ARG A 111 -18.45 -3.95 1.40
CA ARG A 111 -19.69 -3.20 1.63
C ARG A 111 -19.42 -1.72 1.90
N ALA A 112 -18.46 -1.42 2.77
CA ALA A 112 -18.04 -0.04 3.04
C ALA A 112 -17.53 0.66 1.75
N PHE A 113 -16.79 -0.05 0.90
CA PHE A 113 -16.38 0.46 -0.41
C PHE A 113 -17.57 0.85 -1.31
N VAL A 114 -18.59 -0.02 -1.42
CA VAL A 114 -19.78 0.25 -2.23
C VAL A 114 -20.55 1.45 -1.70
N GLU A 115 -20.67 1.57 -0.38
CA GLU A 115 -21.32 2.72 0.28
C GLU A 115 -20.57 4.02 0.01
N ALA A 116 -19.24 4.04 0.15
CA ALA A 116 -18.40 5.20 -0.12
C ALA A 116 -18.57 5.70 -1.57
N ARG A 117 -18.56 4.79 -2.56
CA ARG A 117 -18.76 5.18 -3.98
C ARG A 117 -20.14 5.77 -4.26
N ARG A 118 -21.18 5.28 -3.58
CA ARG A 118 -22.54 5.84 -3.75
C ARG A 118 -22.66 7.24 -3.18
N SER A 119 -22.00 7.52 -2.05
CA SER A 119 -21.97 8.87 -1.46
C SER A 119 -21.18 9.87 -2.31
N GLU A 120 -20.11 9.44 -2.98
CA GLU A 120 -19.32 10.28 -3.88
C GLU A 120 -20.10 10.66 -5.15
N ASP A 121 -20.91 9.74 -5.68
CA ASP A 121 -21.69 9.95 -6.92
C ASP A 121 -22.96 10.77 -6.69
N SER A 122 -23.55 10.70 -5.50
CA SER A 122 -24.75 11.48 -5.12
C SER A 122 -24.46 12.94 -4.75
N GLY A 123 -23.18 13.31 -4.63
CA GLY A 123 -22.73 14.66 -4.30
C GLY A 123 -22.23 15.49 -5.50
N ARG A 124 -22.33 14.97 -6.72
CA ARG A 124 -22.06 15.66 -7.99
C ARG A 124 -23.35 16.02 -8.71
#